data_AF-A4FKE5-F1
#
_entry.id   AF-A4FKE5-F1
#
_cell.length_a   1.000
_cell.length_b   1.000
_cell.length_c   1.000
_cell.angle_alpha   90.00
_cell.angle_beta   90.00
_cell.angle_gamma   90.00
#
_symmetry.space_group_name_H-M   'P 1'
#
loop_
_entity.id
_entity.type
_entity.pdbx_description
1 polymer ?
#
loop_
_entity_poly.entity_id
_entity_poly.type
_entity_poly.pdbx_seq_one_letter_code
_entity_poly.pdbx_strand_id
1 'polypeptide(L)'
;MVGPNGEQVGIVRIEDALRLAQEADLDLVEVAPQARPPVCKLMDYGKFKYESAQKARESRRNQQQTVIKEQKLRPKIDPHDYETKKGHVSRFLGQGHKVKVTIMFRGREQSRPELGFRLLQRLADDVSELGFIEANPKQDGRNMIMVLAPHKTNKTKPKANAS
;
A
#
# COMPACT_ATOMS: atom_id res chain seq x y z
N MET A 1 36.23 -10.99 -2.07
CA MET A 1 36.21 -9.73 -1.33
C MET A 1 36.06 -8.57 -2.29
N VAL A 2 35.30 -7.57 -1.88
CA VAL A 2 35.09 -6.32 -2.61
C VAL A 2 35.70 -5.18 -1.77
N GLY A 3 36.54 -4.36 -2.38
CA GLY A 3 37.13 -3.18 -1.72
C GLY A 3 36.13 -2.04 -1.54
N PRO A 4 36.53 -0.95 -0.87
CA PRO A 4 35.63 0.12 -0.44
C PRO A 4 34.91 0.83 -1.58
N ASN A 5 35.60 1.00 -2.72
CA ASN A 5 35.07 1.67 -3.89
C ASN A 5 34.37 0.72 -4.88
N GLY A 6 34.17 -0.55 -4.52
CA GLY A 6 33.53 -1.55 -5.37
C GLY A 6 34.49 -2.35 -6.26
N GLU A 7 35.80 -2.18 -6.07
CA GLU A 7 36.81 -2.99 -6.75
C GLU A 7 36.72 -4.47 -6.33
N GLN A 8 36.89 -5.39 -7.29
CA GLN A 8 36.93 -6.82 -7.00
C GLN A 8 38.35 -7.23 -6.66
N VAL A 9 38.61 -7.52 -5.39
CA VAL A 9 39.92 -8.00 -4.91
C VAL A 9 40.05 -9.53 -5.09
N GLY A 10 38.94 -10.24 -5.29
CA GLY A 10 38.93 -11.69 -5.49
C GLY A 10 38.89 -12.49 -4.19
N ILE A 11 39.27 -13.77 -4.22
CA ILE A 11 39.27 -14.65 -3.05
C ILE A 11 40.54 -14.39 -2.25
N VAL A 12 40.39 -13.96 -1.00
CA VAL A 12 41.50 -13.67 -0.08
C VAL A 12 41.29 -14.42 1.23
N ARG A 13 42.36 -14.57 2.02
CA ARG A 13 42.24 -15.09 3.39
C ARG A 13 41.55 -14.07 4.28
N ILE A 14 40.89 -14.54 5.32
CA ILE A 14 40.17 -13.68 6.27
C ILE A 14 41.11 -12.69 6.97
N GLU A 15 42.35 -13.12 7.29
CA GLU A 15 43.37 -12.29 7.94
C GLU A 15 43.77 -11.09 7.07
N ASP A 16 43.98 -11.32 5.77
CA ASP A 16 44.30 -10.26 4.81
C ASP A 16 43.14 -9.26 4.68
N ALA A 17 41.91 -9.78 4.64
CA ALA A 17 40.72 -8.95 4.57
C ALA A 17 40.52 -8.08 5.82
N LEU A 18 40.78 -8.63 7.02
CA LEU A 18 40.72 -7.89 8.28
C LEU A 18 41.81 -6.82 8.38
N ARG A 19 43.03 -7.14 7.94
CA ARG A 19 44.13 -6.16 7.89
C ARG A 19 43.81 -5.00 6.95
N LEU A 20 43.31 -5.29 5.74
CA LEU A 20 42.92 -4.25 4.79
C LEU A 20 41.76 -3.38 5.30
N ALA A 21 40.84 -3.96 6.09
CA ALA A 21 39.79 -3.19 6.76
C ALA A 21 40.38 -2.20 7.76
N GLN A 22 41.31 -2.65 8.61
CA GLN A 22 42.00 -1.80 9.59
C GLN A 22 42.86 -0.71 8.94
N GLU A 23 43.63 -1.04 7.89
CA GLU A 23 44.45 -0.08 7.15
C GLU A 23 43.62 1.03 6.50
N ALA A 24 42.36 0.74 6.17
CA ALA A 24 41.42 1.67 5.57
C ALA A 24 40.50 2.37 6.59
N ASP A 25 40.62 2.09 7.90
CA ASP A 25 39.67 2.50 8.95
C ASP A 25 38.20 2.14 8.61
N LEU A 26 37.98 0.92 8.10
CA LEU A 26 36.67 0.39 7.71
C LEU A 26 36.37 -0.95 8.38
N ASP A 27 35.14 -1.44 8.22
CA ASP A 27 34.72 -2.76 8.67
C ASP A 27 34.75 -3.78 7.53
N LEU A 28 35.12 -5.02 7.85
CA LEU A 28 34.91 -6.17 6.96
C LEU A 28 33.48 -6.70 7.18
N VAL A 29 32.58 -6.44 6.22
CA VAL A 29 31.17 -6.79 6.35
C VAL A 29 30.80 -7.91 5.36
N GLU A 30 30.20 -8.99 5.86
CA GLU A 30 29.64 -10.06 5.02
C GLU A 30 28.34 -9.60 4.35
N VAL A 31 28.36 -9.45 3.03
CA VAL A 31 27.19 -9.00 2.24
C VAL A 31 26.43 -10.14 1.58
N ALA A 32 27.11 -11.28 1.34
CA ALA A 32 26.47 -12.51 0.85
C ALA A 32 27.06 -13.75 1.57
N PRO A 33 26.57 -14.07 2.78
CA PRO A 33 27.09 -15.20 3.56
C PRO A 33 26.77 -16.56 2.93
N GLN A 34 25.74 -16.63 2.08
CA GLN A 34 25.32 -17.88 1.41
C GLN A 34 26.10 -18.17 0.12
N ALA A 35 26.93 -17.24 -0.35
CA ALA A 35 27.77 -17.47 -1.53
C ALA A 35 28.92 -18.44 -1.22
N ARG A 36 29.46 -19.11 -2.25
CA ARG A 36 30.63 -19.98 -2.12
C ARG A 36 31.75 -19.51 -3.06
N PRO A 37 32.83 -18.90 -2.54
CA PRO A 37 33.05 -18.52 -1.13
C PRO A 37 32.16 -17.32 -0.70
N PRO A 38 31.95 -17.10 0.62
CA PRO A 38 31.21 -15.94 1.13
C PRO A 38 31.76 -14.63 0.59
N VAL A 39 30.86 -13.68 0.27
CA VAL A 39 31.27 -12.37 -0.25
C VAL A 39 31.28 -11.36 0.89
N CYS A 40 32.48 -10.92 1.25
CA CYS A 40 32.71 -9.81 2.18
C CYS A 40 33.07 -8.52 1.40
N LYS A 41 32.64 -7.38 1.92
CA LYS A 41 32.92 -6.05 1.39
C LYS A 41 33.47 -5.16 2.51
N LEU A 42 34.49 -4.36 2.19
CA LEU A 42 35.00 -3.32 3.07
C LEU A 42 34.06 -2.11 3.04
N MET A 43 33.50 -1.71 4.18
CA MET A 43 32.61 -0.54 4.29
C MET A 43 32.48 -0.07 5.73
N ASP A 44 32.02 1.17 5.93
CA ASP A 44 31.58 1.65 7.24
C ASP A 44 30.20 1.05 7.56
N TYR A 45 30.17 0.11 8.52
CA TYR A 45 28.94 -0.59 8.87
C TYR A 45 27.94 0.32 9.59
N GLY A 46 28.41 1.29 10.37
CA GLY A 46 27.58 2.27 11.08
C GLY A 46 26.81 3.15 10.11
N LYS A 47 27.50 3.71 9.12
CA LYS A 47 26.92 4.51 8.05
C LYS A 47 25.94 3.69 7.20
N PHE A 48 26.31 2.46 6.83
CA PHE A 48 25.43 1.58 6.07
C PHE A 48 24.13 1.24 6.82
N LYS A 49 24.20 0.96 8.12
CA LYS A 49 23.01 0.77 8.96
C LYS A 49 22.13 2.01 9.00
N TYR A 50 22.73 3.19 9.11
CA TYR A 50 21.98 4.44 9.10
C TYR A 50 21.26 4.68 7.76
N GLU A 51 21.98 4.57 6.63
CA GLU A 51 21.43 4.77 5.28
C GLU A 51 20.34 3.74 4.95
N SER A 52 20.56 2.47 5.28
CA SER A 52 19.54 1.42 5.10
C SER A 52 18.31 1.67 5.97
N ALA A 53 18.47 2.13 7.22
CA ALA A 53 17.35 2.50 8.08
C ALA A 53 16.58 3.73 7.55
N GLN A 54 17.28 4.74 7.02
CA GLN A 54 16.66 5.90 6.37
C GLN A 54 15.88 5.48 5.12
N LYS A 55 16.50 4.71 4.22
CA LYS A 55 15.84 4.18 3.01
C LYS A 55 14.62 3.32 3.36
N ALA A 56 14.70 2.49 4.41
CA ALA A 56 13.56 1.70 4.89
C ALA A 56 12.44 2.57 5.49
N ARG A 57 12.77 3.69 6.15
CA ARG A 57 11.79 4.67 6.65
C ARG A 57 11.11 5.41 5.50
N GLU A 58 11.88 5.88 4.52
CA GLU A 58 11.35 6.52 3.31
C GLU A 58 10.46 5.57 2.49
N SER A 59 10.91 4.33 2.30
CA SER A 59 10.11 3.30 1.61
C SER A 59 8.80 3.03 2.32
N ARG A 60 8.80 2.93 3.66
CA ARG A 60 7.56 2.76 4.45
C ARG A 60 6.65 3.98 4.38
N ARG A 61 7.21 5.18 4.35
CA ARG A 61 6.45 6.43 4.22
C ARG A 61 5.82 6.57 2.83
N ASN A 62 6.52 6.14 1.80
CA ASN A 62 6.07 6.22 0.41
C ASN A 62 5.10 5.09 0.02
N GLN A 63 5.09 3.99 0.78
CA GLN A 63 4.09 2.95 0.60
C GLN A 63 2.72 3.47 1.06
N GLN A 64 1.88 3.87 0.09
CA GLN A 64 0.48 4.18 0.39
C GLN A 64 -0.20 2.94 0.99
N GLN A 65 -0.59 3.02 2.27
CA GLN A 65 -1.45 2.00 2.86
C GLN A 65 -2.85 2.12 2.24
N THR A 66 -3.20 1.15 1.40
CA THR A 66 -4.58 0.96 0.96
C THR A 66 -5.41 0.49 2.14
N VAL A 67 -6.06 1.43 2.83
CA VAL A 67 -7.02 1.15 3.90
C VAL A 67 -8.40 0.90 3.30
N ILE A 68 -9.18 0.02 3.94
CA ILE A 68 -10.61 -0.15 3.64
C ILE A 68 -11.41 0.88 4.44
N LYS A 69 -12.07 1.80 3.75
CA LYS A 69 -13.00 2.76 4.35
C LYS A 69 -14.41 2.20 4.33
N GLU A 70 -15.19 2.44 5.37
CA GLU A 70 -16.57 1.98 5.46
C GLU A 70 -17.55 3.12 5.14
N GLN A 71 -18.54 2.84 4.29
CA GLN A 71 -19.63 3.77 4.01
C GLN A 71 -20.97 3.08 4.22
N LYS A 72 -21.79 3.59 5.15
CA LYS A 72 -23.11 3.05 5.43
C LYS A 72 -24.18 3.83 4.68
N LEU A 73 -25.16 3.12 4.12
CA LEU A 73 -26.32 3.65 3.40
C LEU A 73 -27.61 3.05 3.96
N ARG A 74 -28.75 3.62 3.56
CA ARG A 74 -30.10 3.14 3.87
C ARG A 74 -30.85 2.84 2.58
N PRO A 75 -31.76 1.85 2.55
CA PRO A 75 -32.56 1.56 1.36
C PRO A 75 -33.42 2.75 0.90
N LYS A 76 -33.86 3.60 1.84
CA LYS A 76 -34.66 4.82 1.60
C LYS A 76 -33.84 6.09 1.87
N ILE A 77 -32.65 6.16 1.29
CA ILE A 77 -31.80 7.34 1.40
C ILE A 77 -32.39 8.51 0.60
N ASP A 78 -32.33 9.70 1.16
CA ASP A 78 -32.71 10.95 0.47
C ASP A 78 -31.68 11.29 -0.63
N PRO A 79 -32.09 11.89 -1.78
CA PRO A 79 -31.16 12.27 -2.84
C PRO A 79 -29.99 13.14 -2.38
N HIS A 80 -30.19 14.08 -1.45
CA HIS A 80 -29.12 14.94 -0.97
C HIS A 80 -28.10 14.18 -0.10
N ASP A 81 -28.58 13.29 0.79
CA ASP A 81 -27.68 12.42 1.58
C ASP A 81 -26.94 11.42 0.67
N TYR A 82 -27.61 10.91 -0.37
CA TYR A 82 -26.98 10.04 -1.37
C TYR A 82 -25.81 10.73 -2.04
N GLU A 83 -25.99 11.94 -2.55
CA GLU A 83 -24.91 12.71 -3.20
C GLU A 83 -23.74 12.98 -2.25
N THR A 84 -24.03 13.29 -0.98
CA THR A 84 -23.00 13.47 0.05
C THR A 84 -22.20 12.18 0.27
N LYS A 85 -22.87 11.02 0.41
CA LYS A 85 -22.19 9.74 0.58
C LYS A 85 -21.42 9.33 -0.67
N LYS A 86 -21.98 9.54 -1.87
CA LYS A 86 -21.28 9.32 -3.14
C LYS A 86 -20.00 10.14 -3.19
N GLY A 87 -20.04 11.42 -2.83
CA GLY A 87 -18.86 12.28 -2.73
C GLY A 87 -17.76 11.73 -1.82
N HIS A 88 -18.14 11.13 -0.68
CA HIS A 88 -17.18 10.43 0.20
C HIS A 88 -16.58 9.18 -0.46
N VAL A 89 -17.41 8.35 -1.09
CA VAL A 89 -16.94 7.15 -1.81
C VAL A 89 -15.96 7.56 -2.92
N SER A 90 -16.32 8.53 -3.75
CA SER A 90 -15.46 9.08 -4.81
C SER A 90 -14.14 9.62 -4.27
N ARG A 91 -14.18 10.35 -3.13
CA ARG A 91 -12.98 10.87 -2.47
C ARG A 91 -12.07 9.73 -1.99
N PHE A 92 -12.62 8.69 -1.39
CA PHE A 92 -11.82 7.56 -0.89
C PHE A 92 -11.20 6.77 -2.03
N LEU A 93 -11.95 6.50 -3.10
CA LEU A 93 -11.43 5.85 -4.30
C LEU A 93 -10.32 6.70 -4.95
N GLY A 94 -10.52 8.02 -5.05
CA GLY A 94 -9.50 8.95 -5.54
C GLY A 94 -8.23 9.02 -4.69
N GLN A 95 -8.30 8.64 -3.41
CA GLN A 95 -7.14 8.53 -2.50
C GLN A 95 -6.47 7.15 -2.54
N GLY A 96 -6.93 6.24 -3.39
CA GLY A 96 -6.38 4.87 -3.48
C GLY A 96 -6.85 3.94 -2.36
N HIS A 97 -7.95 4.28 -1.69
CA HIS A 97 -8.57 3.44 -0.66
C HIS A 97 -9.68 2.57 -1.25
N LYS A 98 -9.82 1.36 -0.70
CA LYS A 98 -11.00 0.52 -0.96
C LYS A 98 -12.17 1.02 -0.14
N VAL A 99 -13.39 0.84 -0.63
CA VAL A 99 -14.59 1.26 0.07
C VAL A 99 -15.53 0.09 0.25
N LYS A 100 -15.79 -0.30 1.50
CA LYS A 100 -16.83 -1.25 1.87
C LYS A 100 -18.13 -0.48 2.08
N VAL A 101 -19.07 -0.65 1.18
CA VAL A 101 -20.40 -0.02 1.25
C VAL A 101 -21.37 -1.01 1.89
N THR A 102 -22.04 -0.59 2.97
CA THR A 102 -23.01 -1.42 3.70
C THR A 102 -24.38 -0.76 3.70
N ILE A 103 -25.38 -1.47 3.19
CA ILE A 103 -26.79 -1.14 3.36
C ILE A 103 -27.33 -1.95 4.52
N MET A 104 -27.95 -1.28 5.49
CA MET A 104 -28.60 -1.95 6.62
C MET A 104 -30.11 -1.96 6.42
N PHE A 105 -30.71 -3.14 6.39
CA PHE A 105 -32.16 -3.31 6.30
C PHE A 105 -32.79 -3.33 7.69
N ARG A 106 -33.95 -2.68 7.86
CA ARG A 106 -34.70 -2.70 9.12
C ARG A 106 -36.11 -3.23 8.94
N GLY A 107 -36.56 -4.04 9.90
CA GLY A 107 -37.93 -4.57 9.95
C GLY A 107 -38.35 -5.25 8.65
N ARG A 108 -39.46 -4.77 8.07
CA ARG A 108 -40.06 -5.28 6.83
C ARG A 108 -39.20 -5.07 5.57
N GLU A 109 -38.09 -4.34 5.65
CA GLU A 109 -37.19 -4.16 4.51
C GLU A 109 -36.31 -5.38 4.24
N GLN A 110 -36.18 -6.32 5.19
CA GLN A 110 -35.40 -7.55 4.99
C GLN A 110 -36.00 -8.47 3.92
N SER A 111 -37.31 -8.39 3.67
CA SER A 111 -37.97 -9.11 2.58
C SER A 111 -37.79 -8.45 1.21
N ARG A 112 -37.08 -7.31 1.16
CA ARG A 112 -36.87 -6.51 -0.07
C ARG A 112 -35.39 -6.24 -0.37
N PRO A 113 -34.55 -7.28 -0.53
CA PRO A 113 -33.14 -7.12 -0.83
C PRO A 113 -32.89 -6.41 -2.17
N GLU A 114 -33.86 -6.45 -3.11
CA GLU A 114 -33.77 -5.82 -4.41
C GLU A 114 -33.58 -4.29 -4.34
N LEU A 115 -34.09 -3.64 -3.27
CA LEU A 115 -33.92 -2.21 -3.06
C LEU A 115 -32.46 -1.86 -2.75
N GLY A 116 -31.82 -2.67 -1.90
CA GLY A 116 -30.41 -2.48 -1.58
C GLY A 116 -29.52 -2.80 -2.77
N PHE A 117 -29.83 -3.87 -3.50
CA PHE A 117 -29.08 -4.27 -4.69
C PHE A 117 -29.08 -3.16 -5.75
N ARG A 118 -30.25 -2.61 -6.09
CA ARG A 118 -30.37 -1.50 -7.04
C ARG A 118 -29.60 -0.25 -6.60
N LEU A 119 -29.63 0.07 -5.30
CA LEU A 119 -28.89 1.22 -4.77
C LEU A 119 -27.38 1.04 -4.87
N LEU A 120 -26.87 -0.17 -4.58
CA LEU A 120 -25.45 -0.49 -4.73
C LEU A 120 -25.03 -0.50 -6.20
N GLN A 121 -25.86 -1.06 -7.08
CA GLN A 121 -25.59 -1.06 -8.52
C GLN A 121 -25.51 0.37 -9.06
N ARG A 122 -26.50 1.22 -8.73
CA ARG A 122 -26.48 2.65 -9.09
C ARG A 122 -25.22 3.34 -8.59
N LEU A 123 -24.84 3.11 -7.32
CA LEU A 123 -23.63 3.70 -6.76
C LEU A 123 -22.37 3.22 -7.50
N ALA A 124 -22.29 1.94 -7.88
CA ALA A 124 -21.16 1.41 -8.63
C ALA A 124 -21.06 2.03 -10.02
N ASP A 125 -22.19 2.22 -10.71
CA ASP A 125 -22.26 2.86 -12.02
C ASP A 125 -21.83 4.34 -11.92
N ASP A 126 -22.34 5.06 -10.91
CA ASP A 126 -22.04 6.48 -10.67
C ASP A 126 -20.54 6.75 -10.34
N VAL A 127 -19.80 5.74 -9.85
CA VAL A 127 -18.37 5.85 -9.51
C VAL A 127 -17.46 5.00 -10.40
N SER A 128 -18.01 4.46 -11.49
CA SER A 128 -17.33 3.55 -12.42
C SER A 128 -16.05 4.13 -13.04
N GLU A 129 -15.94 5.46 -13.14
CA GLU A 129 -14.71 6.12 -13.61
C GLU A 129 -13.56 6.06 -12.59
N LEU A 130 -13.88 5.99 -11.29
CA LEU A 130 -12.92 6.05 -10.20
C LEU A 130 -12.54 4.67 -9.65
N GLY A 131 -13.42 3.69 -9.81
CA GLY A 131 -13.27 2.36 -9.21
C GLY A 131 -14.11 1.29 -9.89
N PHE A 132 -13.77 0.03 -9.57
CA PHE A 132 -14.49 -1.15 -10.01
C PHE A 132 -15.01 -1.94 -8.81
N ILE A 133 -15.99 -2.81 -9.06
CA ILE A 133 -16.52 -3.73 -8.04
C ILE A 133 -15.49 -4.83 -7.80
N GLU A 134 -14.88 -4.83 -6.61
CA GLU A 134 -14.00 -5.91 -6.15
C GLU A 134 -14.80 -7.08 -5.57
N ALA A 135 -15.85 -6.77 -4.82
CA ALA A 135 -16.79 -7.77 -4.30
C ALA A 135 -18.23 -7.34 -4.60
N ASN A 136 -18.94 -8.18 -5.35
CA ASN A 136 -20.32 -7.96 -5.74
C ASN A 136 -21.25 -7.78 -4.52
N PRO A 137 -22.37 -7.04 -4.66
CA PRO A 137 -23.38 -6.94 -3.63
C PRO A 137 -23.83 -8.31 -3.13
N LYS A 138 -23.55 -8.60 -1.85
CA LYS A 138 -23.96 -9.85 -1.19
C LYS A 138 -24.73 -9.54 0.08
N GLN A 139 -25.80 -10.30 0.30
CA GLN A 139 -26.54 -10.23 1.55
C GLN A 139 -25.77 -10.94 2.67
N ASP A 140 -25.61 -10.24 3.80
CA ASP A 140 -24.95 -10.68 5.00
C ASP A 140 -25.87 -10.38 6.20
N GLY A 141 -26.72 -11.36 6.51
CA GLY A 141 -27.77 -11.23 7.53
C GLY A 141 -28.72 -10.06 7.23
N ARG A 142 -28.71 -9.06 8.12
CA ARG A 142 -29.53 -7.83 8.01
C ARG A 142 -28.88 -6.75 7.15
N ASN A 143 -27.71 -7.01 6.60
CA ASN A 143 -26.95 -6.08 5.80
C ASN A 143 -26.80 -6.59 4.37
N MET A 144 -26.54 -5.68 3.44
CA MET A 144 -25.99 -6.01 2.13
C MET A 144 -24.72 -5.20 1.92
N ILE A 145 -23.67 -5.89 1.48
CA ILE A 145 -22.32 -5.36 1.43
C ILE A 145 -21.80 -5.45 0.00
N MET A 146 -21.13 -4.40 -0.45
CA MET A 146 -20.34 -4.35 -1.68
C MET A 146 -18.98 -3.76 -1.36
N VAL A 147 -17.93 -4.21 -2.05
CA VAL A 147 -16.59 -3.61 -1.94
C VAL A 147 -16.19 -3.03 -3.29
N LEU A 148 -15.84 -1.75 -3.27
CA LEU A 148 -15.29 -1.03 -4.41
C LEU A 148 -13.79 -0.88 -4.22
N ALA A 149 -13.04 -1.15 -5.28
CA ALA A 149 -11.61 -0.90 -5.36
C ALA A 149 -11.33 0.27 -6.30
N PRO A 150 -10.34 1.12 -5.98
CA PRO A 150 -9.97 2.22 -6.86
C PRO A 150 -9.33 1.66 -8.13
N HIS A 151 -9.54 2.35 -9.26
CA HIS A 151 -8.71 2.13 -10.43
C HIS A 151 -7.26 2.37 -10.06
N LYS A 152 -6.33 1.59 -10.63
CA LYS A 152 -4.89 1.86 -10.49
C LYS A 152 -4.58 3.19 -11.17
N THR A 153 -4.79 4.29 -10.47
CA THR A 153 -4.37 5.60 -10.96
C THR A 153 -2.86 5.66 -10.79
N ASN A 154 -2.14 5.84 -11.90
CA ASN A 154 -0.73 6.26 -11.91
C ASN A 154 -0.55 7.70 -11.36
N LYS A 155 -1.37 8.12 -10.39
CA LYS A 155 -1.41 9.48 -9.83
C LYS A 155 -0.75 9.57 -8.45
N THR A 156 0.32 8.80 -8.23
CA THR A 156 1.38 9.23 -7.31
C THR A 156 2.30 10.22 -8.04
N LYS A 157 1.75 11.33 -8.56
CA LYS A 157 2.58 12.53 -8.72
C LYS A 157 2.51 13.23 -7.36
N PRO A 158 3.62 13.35 -6.61
CA PRO A 158 3.63 14.23 -5.47
C PRO A 158 3.21 15.61 -5.97
N LYS A 159 2.27 16.25 -5.29
CA LYS A 159 2.04 17.68 -5.49
C LYS A 159 3.37 18.37 -5.21
N ALA A 160 4.06 18.79 -6.28
CA ALA A 160 5.14 19.74 -6.17
C ALA A 160 4.55 20.98 -5.53
N ASN A 161 5.05 21.34 -4.35
CA ASN A 161 4.70 22.58 -3.69
C ASN A 161 5.02 23.72 -4.66
N ALA A 162 4.00 24.51 -4.96
CA ALA A 162 4.13 25.72 -5.76
C ALA A 162 5.02 26.73 -5.01
N SER A 163 5.83 27.41 -5.83
CA SER A 163 6.81 28.45 -5.51
C SER A 163 6.25 29.65 -4.75
#